data_AF-A0A5J9UX25-F1
#
_entry.id   AF-A0A5J9UX25-F1
#
_cell.length_a   1.000
_cell.length_b   1.000
_cell.length_c   1.000
_cell.angle_alpha   90.00
_cell.angle_beta   90.00
_cell.angle_gamma   90.00
#
_symmetry.space_group_name_H-M   'P 1'
#
loop_
_entity.id
_entity.type
_entity.pdbx_description
1 polymer ?
#
loop_
_entity_poly.entity_id
_entity_poly.type
_entity_poly.pdbx_seq_one_letter_code
_entity_poly.pdbx_strand_id
1 'polypeptide(L)'
;MSSSSSQPAGEIKTLRMKPFTTTLAVVQKDVGTVSPITIMKELVDETGENVADIQFVSRVAAEYCLDYYCDKDLYKFDWAPKNVTDSKPSAAKLEYRLSKRDEMIPDRRERR
;
A
#
# COMPACT_ATOMS: atom_id res chain seq x y z
N MET A 1 31.80 10.65 7.76
CA MET A 1 30.39 10.90 8.14
C MET A 1 29.54 10.20 7.09
N SER A 2 29.05 8.99 7.38
CA SER A 2 28.22 8.22 6.45
C SER A 2 26.83 8.13 7.07
N SER A 3 25.89 8.87 6.51
CA SER A 3 24.49 8.80 6.88
C SER A 3 23.95 7.43 6.47
N SER A 4 24.00 6.47 7.40
CA SER A 4 23.32 5.19 7.24
C SER A 4 21.83 5.45 7.22
N SER A 5 21.24 5.50 6.02
CA SER A 5 19.81 5.21 5.86
C SER A 5 19.58 3.83 6.48
N SER A 6 18.84 3.80 7.58
CA SER A 6 18.55 2.62 8.39
C SER A 6 17.86 1.54 7.56
N GLN A 7 18.66 0.74 6.85
CA GLN A 7 18.19 -0.43 6.13
C GLN A 7 17.66 -1.42 7.19
N PRO A 8 16.39 -1.83 7.14
CA PRO A 8 15.84 -2.68 8.18
C PRO A 8 16.57 -4.02 8.21
N ALA A 9 16.95 -4.47 9.41
CA ALA A 9 17.60 -5.75 9.65
C ALA A 9 16.60 -6.90 9.41
N GLY A 10 16.44 -7.33 8.15
CA GLY A 10 15.58 -8.45 7.76
C GLY A 10 15.30 -8.51 6.24
N GLU A 11 14.61 -9.56 5.80
CA GLU A 11 14.15 -9.79 4.41
C GLU A 11 12.95 -8.88 4.07
N ILE A 12 13.02 -7.59 4.43
CA ILE A 12 11.99 -6.62 4.09
C ILE A 12 12.00 -6.45 2.58
N LYS A 13 10.81 -6.62 2.00
CA LYS A 13 10.54 -6.47 0.57
C LYS A 13 9.37 -5.51 0.33
N THR A 14 9.16 -4.60 1.27
CA THR A 14 8.08 -3.63 1.24
C THR A 14 8.66 -2.22 1.27
N LEU A 15 8.24 -1.41 0.31
CA LEU A 15 8.54 0.01 0.25
C LEU A 15 7.30 0.81 0.64
N ARG A 16 7.52 1.93 1.31
CA ARG A 16 6.50 2.93 1.63
C ARG A 16 6.65 4.11 0.69
N MET A 17 5.55 4.50 0.05
CA MET A 17 5.44 5.69 -0.76
C MET A 17 4.94 6.87 0.08
N LYS A 18 5.69 7.98 0.11
CA LYS A 18 5.29 9.20 0.83
C LYS A 18 5.76 10.47 0.11
N PRO A 19 4.87 11.43 -0.23
CA PRO A 19 3.41 11.41 -0.01
C PRO A 19 2.69 10.54 -1.04
N PHE A 20 1.58 9.92 -0.62
CA PHE A 20 0.69 9.21 -1.54
C PHE A 20 -0.45 10.13 -2.01
N THR A 21 -0.32 10.63 -3.24
CA THR A 21 -1.24 11.62 -3.85
C THR A 21 -2.05 11.06 -5.03
N THR A 22 -1.84 9.79 -5.37
CA THR A 22 -2.47 9.12 -6.53
C THR A 22 -3.33 7.94 -6.07
N THR A 23 -3.75 7.07 -7.00
CA THR A 23 -4.53 5.87 -6.68
C THR A 23 -3.67 4.61 -6.76
N LEU A 24 -4.08 3.55 -6.03
CA LEU A 24 -3.39 2.26 -6.06
C LEU A 24 -3.33 1.66 -7.46
N ALA A 25 -4.34 1.91 -8.31
CA ALA A 25 -4.36 1.42 -9.68
C ALA A 25 -3.28 2.07 -10.57
N VAL A 26 -3.02 3.36 -10.37
CA VAL A 26 -1.93 4.08 -11.08
C VAL A 26 -0.58 3.56 -10.62
N VAL A 27 -0.37 3.45 -9.31
CA VAL A 27 0.87 2.89 -8.74
C VAL A 27 1.08 1.45 -9.22
N GLN A 28 0.05 0.62 -9.24
CA GLN A 28 0.15 -0.74 -9.75
C GLN A 28 0.59 -0.79 -11.21
N LYS A 29 0.08 0.12 -12.04
CA LYS A 29 0.43 0.18 -13.46
C LYS A 29 1.87 0.64 -13.64
N ASP A 30 2.29 1.69 -12.94
CA ASP A 30 3.64 2.23 -13.08
C ASP A 30 4.67 1.30 -12.44
N VAL A 31 4.53 1.08 -11.13
CA VAL A 31 5.47 0.28 -10.34
C VAL A 31 5.45 -1.18 -10.76
N GLY A 32 4.27 -1.72 -11.09
CA GLY A 32 4.12 -3.10 -11.55
C GLY A 32 4.72 -3.35 -12.93
N THR A 33 4.93 -2.30 -13.74
CA THR A 33 5.69 -2.40 -15.00
C THR A 33 7.19 -2.52 -14.73
N VAL A 34 7.68 -1.86 -13.68
CA VAL A 34 9.11 -1.88 -13.32
C VAL A 34 9.48 -3.15 -12.55
N SER A 35 8.62 -3.60 -11.63
CA SER A 35 8.90 -4.77 -10.80
C SER A 35 7.62 -5.46 -10.30
N PRO A 36 7.61 -6.79 -10.17
CA PRO A 36 6.43 -7.54 -9.76
C PRO A 36 6.04 -7.24 -8.30
N ILE A 37 4.84 -6.68 -8.15
CA ILE A 37 4.20 -6.36 -6.87
C ILE A 37 3.37 -7.55 -6.40
N THR A 38 3.44 -7.87 -5.12
CA THR A 38 2.59 -8.88 -4.47
C THR A 38 1.37 -8.25 -3.81
N ILE A 39 1.55 -7.17 -3.04
CA ILE A 39 0.48 -6.52 -2.27
C ILE A 39 0.69 -5.01 -2.28
N MET A 40 -0.39 -4.24 -2.39
CA MET A 40 -0.38 -2.81 -2.07
C MET A 40 -1.44 -2.51 -1.03
N LYS A 41 -1.10 -1.61 -0.11
CA LYS A 41 -2.00 -1.17 0.94
C LYS A 41 -1.86 0.33 1.15
N GLU A 42 -2.98 1.04 1.05
CA GLU A 42 -3.07 2.43 1.47
C GLU A 42 -3.28 2.50 2.99
N LEU A 43 -2.57 3.43 3.63
CA LEU A 43 -2.69 3.71 5.06
C LEU A 43 -2.44 5.20 5.33
N VAL A 44 -2.76 5.61 6.55
CA VAL A 44 -2.43 6.94 7.06
C VAL A 44 -1.31 6.76 8.07
N ASP A 45 -0.22 7.50 7.89
CA ASP A 45 0.94 7.49 8.78
C ASP A 45 0.62 8.19 10.12
N GLU A 46 1.50 8.08 11.12
CA GLU A 46 1.33 8.70 12.45
C GLU A 46 1.15 10.24 12.40
N THR A 47 1.65 10.84 11.32
CA THR A 47 1.55 12.26 11.00
C THR A 47 0.22 12.67 10.36
N GLY A 48 -0.67 11.72 10.08
CA GLY A 48 -1.93 11.97 9.36
C GLY A 48 -1.78 12.04 7.84
N GLU A 49 -0.59 11.77 7.31
CA GLU A 49 -0.32 11.79 5.87
C GLU A 49 -0.73 10.46 5.20
N ASN A 50 -1.30 10.56 4.00
CA ASN A 50 -1.59 9.38 3.19
C ASN A 50 -0.28 8.79 2.68
N VAL A 51 -0.09 7.49 2.92
CA VAL A 51 1.06 6.72 2.44
C VAL A 51 0.57 5.38 1.86
N ALA A 52 1.38 4.78 0.99
CA ALA A 52 1.09 3.47 0.44
C ALA A 52 2.25 2.51 0.66
N ASP A 53 1.98 1.38 1.32
CA ASP A 53 2.95 0.30 1.47
C ASP A 53 2.80 -0.67 0.29
N ILE A 54 3.89 -0.87 -0.45
CA ILE A 54 4.00 -1.70 -1.65
C ILE A 54 4.95 -2.84 -1.35
N GLN A 55 4.42 -4.06 -1.28
CA GLN A 55 5.20 -5.27 -1.07
C GLN A 55 5.50 -5.95 -2.40
N PHE A 56 6.78 -6.21 -2.65
CA PHE A 56 7.31 -6.85 -3.84
C PHE A 56 7.49 -8.35 -3.63
N VAL A 57 7.69 -9.07 -4.74
CA VAL A 57 7.92 -10.53 -4.70
C VAL A 57 9.18 -10.89 -3.90
N SER A 58 10.22 -10.08 -4.00
CA SER A 58 11.53 -10.26 -3.38
C SER A 58 12.14 -8.92 -2.96
N ARG A 59 13.12 -8.96 -2.05
CA ARG A 59 13.89 -7.78 -1.63
C ARG A 59 14.63 -7.14 -2.82
N VAL A 60 15.20 -7.95 -3.70
CA VAL A 60 15.90 -7.49 -4.91
C VAL A 60 14.97 -6.68 -5.82
N ALA A 61 13.72 -7.12 -5.99
CA ALA A 61 12.72 -6.37 -6.76
C ALA A 61 12.35 -5.04 -6.09
N ALA A 62 12.28 -5.01 -4.75
CA ALA A 62 12.08 -3.77 -4.01
C ALA A 62 13.30 -2.83 -4.17
N GLU A 63 14.53 -3.33 -4.04
CA GLU A 63 15.76 -2.54 -4.21
C GLU A 63 15.86 -1.94 -5.61
N TYR A 64 15.59 -2.73 -6.65
CA TYR A 64 15.57 -2.25 -8.03
C TYR A 64 14.53 -1.15 -8.25
N CYS A 65 13.32 -1.33 -7.68
CA CYS A 65 12.27 -0.34 -7.78
C CYS A 65 12.63 0.96 -7.03
N LEU A 66 13.20 0.84 -5.84
CA LEU A 66 13.66 1.98 -5.04
C LEU A 66 14.70 2.80 -5.82
N ASP A 67 15.70 2.14 -6.39
CA ASP A 67 16.76 2.78 -7.18
C ASP A 67 16.20 3.46 -8.45
N TYR A 68 15.36 2.75 -9.20
CA TYR A 68 14.76 3.26 -10.44
C TYR A 68 13.93 4.54 -10.26
N TYR A 69 13.16 4.61 -9.16
CA TYR A 69 12.31 5.78 -8.90
C TYR A 69 13.02 6.87 -8.09
N CYS A 70 14.06 6.53 -7.33
CA CYS A 70 14.94 7.51 -6.69
C CYS A 70 15.63 8.39 -7.73
N ASP A 71 16.11 7.80 -8.83
CA ASP A 71 16.77 8.54 -9.93
C ASP A 71 15.81 9.47 -10.70
N LYS A 72 14.53 9.11 -10.77
CA LYS A 72 13.54 9.80 -11.60
C LYS A 72 12.76 10.92 -10.90
N ASP A 73 12.91 11.08 -9.59
CA ASP A 73 12.16 12.03 -8.73
C ASP A 73 10.63 11.99 -8.90
N LEU A 74 10.08 10.89 -9.44
CA LEU A 74 8.64 10.73 -9.67
C LEU A 74 7.90 10.36 -8.39
N TYR A 75 8.45 9.39 -7.67
CA TYR A 75 7.86 8.83 -6.47
C TYR A 75 8.94 8.74 -5.39
N LYS A 76 8.58 9.19 -4.20
CA LYS A 76 9.43 9.08 -3.01
C LYS A 76 9.10 7.78 -2.29
N PHE A 77 10.04 6.86 -2.34
CA PHE A 77 9.97 5.58 -1.67
C PHE A 77 10.99 5.50 -0.54
N ASP A 78 10.56 4.94 0.58
CA ASP A 78 11.39 4.59 1.72
C ASP A 78 11.15 3.14 2.10
N TRP A 79 12.07 2.54 2.86
CA TRP A 79 11.83 1.20 3.39
C TRP A 79 10.70 1.23 4.42
N ALA A 80 9.69 0.37 4.23
CA ALA A 80 8.67 0.19 5.24
C ALA A 80 9.29 -0.47 6.50
N PRO A 81 8.81 -0.17 7.70
CA PRO A 81 9.34 -0.77 8.93
C PRO A 81 9.10 -2.29 9.03
N LYS A 82 8.13 -2.82 8.26
CA LYS A 82 7.79 -4.26 8.19
C LYS A 82 7.09 -4.60 6.87
N ASN A 83 6.98 -5.89 6.56
CA ASN A 83 6.23 -6.36 5.40
C ASN A 83 4.71 -6.20 5.60
N VAL A 84 3.95 -5.92 4.53
CA VAL A 84 2.48 -5.82 4.59
C VAL A 84 1.88 -7.14 5.09
N THR A 85 2.42 -8.28 4.67
CA THR A 85 2.02 -9.61 5.14
C THR A 85 2.30 -9.86 6.62
N ASP A 86 3.28 -9.17 7.20
CA ASP A 86 3.61 -9.28 8.63
C ASP A 86 2.69 -8.42 9.51
N SER A 87 2.02 -7.44 8.90
CA SER A 87 0.94 -6.72 9.57
C SER A 87 -0.21 -7.69 9.82
N LYS A 88 -0.26 -8.28 11.02
CA LYS A 88 -1.44 -8.98 11.54
C LYS A 88 -2.66 -8.15 11.15
N PRO A 89 -3.69 -8.74 10.52
CA PRO A 89 -4.89 -7.99 10.18
C PRO A 89 -5.43 -7.42 11.49
N SER A 90 -5.25 -6.12 11.69
CA SER A 90 -6.00 -5.44 12.74
C SER A 90 -7.45 -5.59 12.31
N ALA A 91 -8.20 -6.40 13.06
CA ALA A 91 -9.59 -6.78 12.79
C ALA A 91 -10.54 -5.57 12.66
N ALA A 92 -10.05 -4.34 12.82
CA ALA A 92 -10.83 -3.11 12.86
C ALA A 92 -11.33 -2.55 11.51
N LYS A 93 -11.02 -3.18 10.36
CA LYS A 93 -11.45 -2.64 9.05
C LYS A 93 -12.23 -3.61 8.16
N LEU A 94 -12.66 -4.76 8.69
CA LEU A 94 -13.56 -5.66 7.97
C LEU A 94 -15.04 -5.32 8.17
N GLU A 95 -15.40 -4.55 9.20
CA GLU A 95 -16.81 -4.25 9.50
C GLU A 95 -17.46 -3.25 8.52
N TYR A 96 -16.69 -2.35 7.87
CA TYR A 96 -17.30 -1.31 7.03
C TYR A 96 -17.81 -1.82 5.66
N ARG A 97 -17.45 -3.05 5.25
CA ARG A 97 -17.82 -3.58 3.92
C ARG A 97 -19.01 -4.56 3.95
N LEU A 98 -19.55 -4.86 5.13
CA LEU A 98 -20.77 -5.67 5.28
C LEU A 98 -22.03 -4.82 5.51
N SER A 99 -21.91 -3.60 6.03
CA SER A 99 -23.09 -2.78 6.37
C SER A 99 -23.77 -2.07 5.19
N LYS A 100 -23.19 -2.04 3.97
CA LYS A 100 -23.79 -1.34 2.81
C LYS A 100 -24.53 -2.23 1.80
N ARG A 101 -24.75 -3.51 2.09
CA ARG A 101 -25.56 -4.38 1.23
C ARG A 101 -26.98 -4.65 1.75
N ASP A 102 -27.34 -4.14 2.92
CA ASP A 102 -28.60 -4.47 3.58
C ASP A 102 -29.57 -3.28 3.78
N GLU A 103 -29.36 -2.16 3.08
CA GLU A 103 -30.35 -1.07 3.09
C GLU A 103 -31.26 -1.11 1.85
N MET A 104 -32.40 -1.78 2.07
CA MET A 104 -33.75 -1.38 1.66
C MET A 104 -34.09 -1.37 0.16
N ILE A 105 -34.65 -2.49 -0.31
CA ILE A 105 -35.67 -2.45 -1.37
C ILE A 105 -36.98 -2.03 -0.70
N PRO A 106 -37.58 -0.87 -1.02
CA PRO A 106 -38.86 -0.48 -0.44
C PRO A 106 -40.00 -1.36 -0.96
N ASP A 107 -40.88 -1.67 -0.02
CA ASP A 107 -42.20 -2.30 -0.14
C ASP A 107 -42.98 -1.83 -1.38
N ARG A 108 -43.49 -2.79 -2.16
CA ARG A 108 -44.62 -2.54 -3.06
C ARG A 108 -45.69 -3.60 -2.86
N ARG A 109 -46.39 -3.48 -1.73
CA ARG A 109 -47.70 -4.07 -1.53
C ARG A 109 -48.74 -3.22 -2.27
N GLU A 110 -49.22 -3.67 -3.42
CA GLU A 110 -50.53 -3.25 -3.91
C GLU A 110 -51.36 -4.46 -4.34
N ARG A 111 -52.51 -4.54 -3.66
CA ARG A 111 -53.61 -5.49 -3.85
C ARG A 111 -54.08 -5.48 -5.30
N ARG A 112 -54.39 -6.66 -5.85
CA ARG A 112 -55.72 -6.99 -6.39
C ARG A 112 -55.83 -8.48 -6.64
#